data_AF-A0A842X2P2-F1
#
_entry.id   AF-A0A842X2P2-F1
#
_cell.length_a   1.000
_cell.length_b   1.000
_cell.length_c   1.000
_cell.angle_alpha   90.00
_cell.angle_beta   90.00
_cell.angle_gamma   90.00
#
_symmetry.space_group_name_H-M   'P 1'
#
loop_
_entity.id
_entity.type
_entity.pdbx_description
1 polymer ?
#
loop_
_entity_poly.entity_id
_entity_poly.type
_entity_poly.pdbx_seq_one_letter_code
_entity_poly.pdbx_strand_id
1 'polypeptide(L)'
;MKVEIEISDLSFGSFYLDERCKRVEEILHDSDKFQRFRVKRVRRYDDSEKDPYYVMDHHDKYWVWMNPWEIDELNDRGVLEYITVVKETSYQQNPFDNYLILGSLLVAVIIVFIINIIISPELASNLYIQLIIFGSLIGIIILTPISKKKISEHKENERACKARLISENPLYLEAMQKFTTLSYISAEQRKEYESLLEEIESDIADS
;
A
#
# COMPACT_ATOMS: atom_id res chain seq x y z
N MET A 1 15.96 4.03 34.63
CA MET A 1 16.01 2.56 34.57
C MET A 1 15.98 2.19 33.09
N LYS A 2 17.09 1.65 32.55
CA LYS A 2 17.19 1.23 31.15
C LYS A 2 16.98 -0.29 31.15
N VAL A 3 15.87 -0.76 30.60
CA VAL A 3 15.62 -2.19 30.42
C VAL A 3 16.22 -2.55 29.08
N GLU A 4 17.38 -3.18 29.09
CA GLU A 4 17.96 -3.79 27.89
C GLU A 4 17.18 -5.08 27.63
N ILE A 5 16.31 -5.05 26.63
CA ILE A 5 15.59 -6.24 26.16
C ILE A 5 16.52 -6.93 25.16
N GLU A 6 16.93 -8.16 25.45
CA GLU A 6 17.63 -8.97 24.47
C GLU A 6 16.66 -9.29 23.32
N ILE A 7 17.06 -8.91 22.10
CA ILE A 7 16.19 -9.01 20.91
C ILE A 7 15.91 -10.48 20.57
N SER A 8 16.77 -11.40 20.99
CA SER A 8 16.55 -12.86 20.92
C SER A 8 15.33 -13.34 21.70
N ASP A 9 14.89 -12.61 22.72
CA ASP A 9 13.72 -12.97 23.53
C ASP A 9 12.40 -12.47 22.91
N LEU A 10 12.47 -11.66 21.85
CA LEU A 10 11.30 -11.14 21.16
C LEU A 10 10.77 -12.16 20.15
N SER A 11 9.48 -12.48 20.26
CA SER A 11 8.82 -13.31 19.26
C SER A 11 8.64 -12.54 17.94
N PHE A 12 8.64 -13.28 16.83
CA PHE A 12 8.31 -12.73 15.51
C PHE A 12 6.96 -11.99 15.56
N GLY A 13 6.91 -10.78 15.01
CA GLY A 13 5.75 -9.89 15.02
C GLY A 13 5.63 -9.02 16.27
N SER A 14 6.47 -9.21 17.30
CA SER A 14 6.42 -8.39 18.50
C SER A 14 6.94 -6.98 18.25
N PHE A 15 6.23 -6.00 18.81
CA PHE A 15 6.67 -4.61 18.83
C PHE A 15 7.67 -4.38 19.96
N TYR A 16 8.71 -3.60 19.69
CA TYR A 16 9.67 -3.17 20.68
C TYR A 16 10.12 -1.72 20.45
N LEU A 17 10.75 -1.14 21.47
CA LEU A 17 11.30 0.21 21.48
C LEU A 17 12.81 0.13 21.70
N ASP A 18 13.56 0.82 20.86
CA ASP A 18 15.01 0.99 21.00
C ASP A 18 15.39 2.48 20.95
N GLU A 19 16.69 2.77 21.03
CA GLU A 19 17.18 4.16 20.97
C GLU A 19 16.93 4.82 19.61
N ARG A 20 16.80 4.04 18.52
CA ARG A 20 16.47 4.62 17.21
C ARG A 20 15.01 5.02 17.14
N CYS A 21 14.09 4.21 17.70
CA CYS A 21 12.69 4.57 17.84
C CYS A 21 12.52 5.93 18.53
N LYS A 22 13.23 6.14 19.64
CA LYS A 22 13.17 7.40 20.39
C LYS A 22 13.66 8.59 19.58
N ARG A 23 14.77 8.44 18.85
CA ARG A 23 15.28 9.49 17.95
C ARG A 23 14.25 9.87 16.90
N VAL A 24 13.62 8.89 16.27
CA VAL A 24 12.60 9.17 15.24
C VAL A 24 11.36 9.80 15.88
N GLU A 25 10.94 9.36 17.07
CA GLU A 25 9.87 10.02 17.83
C GLU A 25 10.20 11.49 18.13
N GLU A 26 11.43 11.79 18.55
CA GLU A 26 11.87 13.18 18.79
C GLU A 26 11.77 14.03 17.53
N ILE A 27 12.27 13.53 16.39
CA ILE A 27 12.16 14.21 15.09
C ILE A 27 10.69 14.46 14.72
N LEU A 28 9.82 13.47 14.94
CA LEU A 28 8.39 13.61 14.69
C LEU A 28 7.76 14.67 15.60
N HIS A 29 8.16 14.73 16.87
CA HIS A 29 7.56 15.65 17.84
C HIS A 29 7.95 17.11 17.61
N ASP A 30 9.04 17.37 16.88
CA ASP A 30 9.40 18.72 16.42
C ASP A 30 8.42 19.28 15.37
N SER A 31 7.54 18.43 14.79
CA SER A 31 6.52 18.84 13.85
C SER A 31 5.12 18.88 14.48
N ASP A 32 4.41 19.99 14.33
CA ASP A 32 3.02 20.15 14.78
C ASP A 32 2.08 19.06 14.22
N LYS A 33 2.41 18.48 13.06
CA LYS A 33 1.62 17.41 12.43
C LYS A 33 1.77 16.06 13.14
N PHE A 34 2.91 15.81 13.79
CA PHE A 34 3.30 14.48 14.27
C PHE A 34 3.56 14.41 15.79
N GLN A 35 3.33 15.49 16.55
CA GLN A 35 3.51 15.57 18.02
C GLN A 35 2.90 14.44 18.86
N ARG A 36 1.85 13.76 18.37
CA ARG A 36 1.16 12.69 19.12
C ARG A 36 1.49 11.29 18.65
N PHE A 37 2.47 11.15 17.75
CA PHE A 37 2.79 9.89 17.13
C PHE A 37 3.83 9.14 17.95
N ARG A 38 3.80 7.83 17.81
CA ARG A 38 4.79 6.92 18.40
C ARG A 38 5.45 6.09 17.31
N VAL A 39 6.70 5.73 17.54
CA VAL A 39 7.48 4.87 16.65
C VAL A 39 7.86 3.62 17.41
N LYS A 40 7.51 2.46 16.85
CA LYS A 40 7.96 1.15 17.35
C LYS A 40 8.63 0.40 16.22
N ARG A 41 9.47 -0.57 16.55
CA ARG A 41 9.97 -1.56 15.59
C ARG A 41 9.23 -2.87 15.74
N VAL A 42 9.11 -3.63 14.66
CA VAL A 42 8.53 -4.97 14.67
C VAL A 42 9.59 -6.00 14.38
N ARG A 43 9.71 -7.00 15.24
CA ARG A 43 10.58 -8.15 15.02
C ARG A 43 10.13 -8.93 13.78
N ARG A 44 10.89 -8.87 12.69
CA ARG A 44 10.62 -9.62 11.45
C ARG A 44 11.79 -10.46 10.97
N TYR A 45 13.00 -10.06 11.32
CA TYR A 45 14.21 -10.75 10.90
C TYR A 45 14.95 -11.23 12.13
N ASP A 46 15.90 -12.16 11.98
CA ASP A 46 16.79 -12.54 13.07
C ASP A 46 17.76 -11.40 13.42
N ASP A 47 18.04 -10.55 12.44
CA ASP A 47 18.86 -9.36 12.57
C ASP A 47 17.98 -8.16 12.90
N SER A 48 18.11 -7.64 14.12
CA SER A 48 17.36 -6.46 14.55
C SER A 48 17.66 -5.24 13.72
N GLU A 49 18.83 -5.12 13.08
CA GLU A 49 19.15 -3.99 12.22
C GLU A 49 18.22 -3.89 11.01
N LYS A 50 17.55 -4.99 10.65
CA LYS A 50 16.62 -5.07 9.52
C LYS A 50 15.15 -4.89 9.93
N ASP A 51 14.87 -4.85 11.22
CA ASP A 51 13.49 -4.76 11.71
C ASP A 51 12.88 -3.38 11.37
N PRO A 52 11.74 -3.34 10.68
CA PRO A 52 11.15 -2.10 10.17
C PRO A 52 10.55 -1.23 11.27
N TYR A 53 10.45 0.07 10.98
CA TYR A 53 9.76 1.06 11.79
C TYR A 53 8.26 1.10 11.48
N TYR A 54 7.48 1.33 12.53
CA TYR A 54 6.05 1.53 12.51
C TYR A 54 5.73 2.85 13.20
N VAL A 55 5.25 3.81 12.41
CA VAL A 55 4.73 5.09 12.89
C VAL A 55 3.24 4.92 13.15
N MET A 56 2.81 5.17 14.38
CA MET A 56 1.42 5.00 14.83
C MET A 56 0.88 6.29 15.42
N ASP A 57 -0.44 6.47 15.31
CA ASP A 57 -1.12 7.56 15.99
C ASP A 57 -1.27 7.32 17.50
N HIS A 58 -1.83 8.32 18.18
CA HIS A 58 -2.17 8.27 19.61
C HIS A 58 -3.22 7.22 20.01
N HIS A 59 -3.88 6.55 19.06
CA HIS A 59 -4.79 5.44 19.29
C HIS A 59 -4.15 4.08 18.93
N ASP A 60 -2.82 4.03 18.77
CA ASP A 60 -2.08 2.87 18.26
C ASP A 60 -2.59 2.41 16.87
N LYS A 61 -3.23 3.30 16.10
CA LYS A 61 -3.62 3.00 14.72
C LYS A 61 -2.38 3.12 13.84
N TYR A 62 -2.14 2.06 13.07
CA TYR A 62 -1.10 2.02 12.05
C TYR A 62 -1.20 3.21 11.11
N TRP A 63 -0.06 3.89 10.93
CA TRP A 63 0.03 5.04 10.02
C TRP A 63 0.97 4.77 8.85
N VAL A 64 2.24 4.46 9.13
CA VAL A 64 3.26 4.29 8.09
C VAL A 64 4.23 3.17 8.51
N TRP A 65 4.61 2.34 7.55
CA TRP A 65 5.63 1.29 7.66
C TRP A 65 6.85 1.72 6.87
N MET A 66 8.04 1.59 7.45
CA MET A 66 9.29 1.99 6.80
C MET A 66 10.43 1.01 7.10
N ASN A 67 11.28 0.81 6.12
CA ASN A 67 12.52 0.08 6.27
C ASN A 67 13.55 0.91 7.07
N PRO A 68 14.50 0.26 7.78
CA PRO A 68 15.50 0.99 8.56
C PRO A 68 16.30 2.01 7.77
N TRP A 69 16.71 1.64 6.55
CA TRP A 69 17.49 2.51 5.66
C TRP A 69 16.68 3.66 5.06
N GLU A 70 15.35 3.62 5.07
CA GLU A 70 14.51 4.76 4.65
C GLU A 70 14.56 5.90 5.68
N ILE A 71 14.96 5.59 6.91
CA ILE A 71 15.04 6.55 8.02
C ILE A 71 16.49 6.87 8.34
N ASP A 72 17.33 5.86 8.52
CA ASP A 72 18.69 6.00 9.01
C ASP A 72 19.60 6.76 8.00
N GLU A 73 19.21 6.81 6.72
CA GLU A 73 19.90 7.54 5.67
C GLU A 73 19.41 8.98 5.50
N LEU A 74 18.31 9.38 6.14
CA LEU A 74 17.74 10.72 5.98
C LEU A 74 18.14 11.62 7.15
N ASN A 75 18.19 12.92 6.89
CA ASN A 75 18.24 13.92 7.96
C ASN A 75 16.83 14.14 8.54
N ASP A 76 16.74 14.80 9.68
CA ASP A 76 15.50 15.01 10.42
C ASP A 76 14.37 15.60 9.55
N ARG A 77 14.70 16.59 8.71
CA ARG A 77 13.74 17.19 7.78
C ARG A 77 13.32 16.23 6.68
N GLY A 78 14.25 15.45 6.14
CA GLY A 78 14.00 14.40 5.16
C GLY A 78 13.07 13.32 5.69
N VAL A 79 13.25 12.90 6.94
CA VAL A 79 12.36 11.93 7.62
C VAL A 79 10.92 12.47 7.69
N LEU A 80 10.74 13.73 8.07
CA LEU A 80 9.41 14.36 8.19
C LEU A 80 8.68 14.45 6.84
N GLU A 81 9.38 14.88 5.79
CA GLU A 81 8.81 14.95 4.45
C GLU A 81 8.55 13.56 3.87
N TYR A 82 9.46 12.60 4.11
CA TYR A 82 9.29 11.21 3.73
C TYR A 82 8.01 10.60 4.29
N ILE A 83 7.81 10.71 5.60
CA ILE A 83 6.62 10.18 6.27
C ILE A 83 5.33 10.87 5.77
N THR A 84 5.39 12.17 5.48
CA THR A 84 4.25 12.93 4.96
C THR A 84 3.80 12.39 3.60
N VAL A 85 4.73 12.24 2.66
CA VAL A 85 4.43 11.76 1.31
C VAL A 85 4.05 10.27 1.30
N VAL A 86 4.73 9.41 2.08
CA VAL A 86 4.37 7.98 2.17
C VAL A 86 2.94 7.81 2.70
N LYS A 87 2.53 8.61 3.70
CA LYS A 87 1.15 8.60 4.19
C LYS A 87 0.15 8.99 3.09
N GLU A 88 0.40 10.08 2.39
CA GLU A 88 -0.54 10.61 1.40
C GLU A 88 -0.69 9.68 0.20
N THR A 89 0.37 8.95 -0.15
CA THR A 89 0.37 7.96 -1.23
C THR A 89 -0.21 6.61 -0.82
N SER A 90 -0.03 6.15 0.42
CA SER A 90 -0.58 4.88 0.91
C SER A 90 -2.10 4.92 1.14
N TYR A 91 -2.69 6.09 1.41
CA TYR A 91 -4.15 6.24 1.55
C TYR A 91 -4.91 6.05 0.22
N GLN A 92 -4.24 6.21 -0.92
CA GLN A 92 -4.88 6.11 -2.24
C GLN A 92 -5.05 4.66 -2.72
N GLN A 93 -4.25 3.72 -2.20
CA GLN A 93 -4.22 2.33 -2.66
C GLN A 93 -5.19 1.41 -1.93
N ASN A 94 -6.52 1.60 -2.07
CA ASN A 94 -7.48 0.59 -1.60
C ASN A 94 -8.08 -0.22 -2.76
N PRO A 95 -7.36 -1.24 -3.29
CA PRO A 95 -7.83 -2.07 -4.40
C PRO A 95 -9.00 -2.99 -4.02
N PHE A 96 -9.33 -3.14 -2.73
CA PHE A 96 -10.29 -4.12 -2.24
C PHE A 96 -11.74 -3.85 -2.67
N ASP A 97 -12.13 -2.60 -2.86
CA ASP A 97 -13.54 -2.26 -3.13
C ASP A 97 -14.02 -2.79 -4.49
N ASN A 98 -13.15 -2.80 -5.51
CA ASN A 98 -13.55 -3.24 -6.85
C ASN A 98 -13.61 -4.77 -7.01
N TYR A 99 -12.74 -5.52 -6.33
CA TYR A 99 -12.79 -6.98 -6.33
C TYR A 99 -13.96 -7.53 -5.51
N LEU A 100 -14.36 -6.83 -4.45
CA LEU A 100 -15.57 -7.14 -3.68
C LEU A 100 -16.84 -7.00 -4.53
N ILE A 101 -16.95 -5.94 -5.33
CA ILE A 101 -18.10 -5.73 -6.20
C ILE A 101 -18.20 -6.81 -7.28
N LEU A 102 -17.11 -7.10 -8.01
CA LEU A 102 -17.09 -8.15 -9.03
C LEU A 102 -17.31 -9.56 -8.43
N GLY A 103 -16.70 -9.84 -7.27
CA GLY A 103 -16.91 -11.10 -6.56
C GLY A 103 -18.35 -11.28 -6.07
N SER A 104 -18.97 -10.24 -5.52
CA SER A 104 -20.36 -10.27 -5.05
C SER A 104 -21.37 -10.51 -6.18
N LEU A 105 -21.12 -9.93 -7.37
CA LEU A 105 -21.97 -10.11 -8.54
C LEU A 105 -21.92 -11.55 -9.07
N LEU A 106 -20.73 -12.17 -9.07
CA LEU A 106 -20.54 -13.57 -9.47
C LEU A 106 -21.26 -14.53 -8.50
N VAL A 107 -21.14 -14.28 -7.19
CA VAL A 107 -21.82 -15.06 -6.15
C VAL A 107 -23.34 -14.94 -6.28
N ALA A 108 -23.87 -13.74 -6.55
CA ALA A 108 -25.30 -13.54 -6.76
C ALA A 108 -25.84 -14.36 -7.96
N VAL A 109 -25.09 -14.40 -9.08
CA VAL A 109 -25.45 -15.21 -10.25
C VAL A 109 -25.47 -16.71 -9.92
N ILE A 110 -24.49 -17.20 -9.16
CA ILE A 110 -24.42 -18.60 -8.73
C ILE A 110 -25.59 -18.95 -7.80
N ILE A 111 -25.94 -18.08 -6.85
CA ILE A 111 -27.07 -18.29 -5.94
C ILE A 111 -28.38 -18.38 -6.72
N VAL A 112 -28.62 -17.45 -7.65
CA VAL A 112 -29.81 -17.48 -8.51
C VAL A 112 -29.86 -18.77 -9.33
N PHE A 113 -28.72 -19.25 -9.85
CA PHE A 113 -28.64 -20.51 -10.58
C PHE A 113 -29.00 -21.73 -9.71
N ILE A 114 -28.45 -21.82 -8.50
CA ILE A 114 -28.73 -22.91 -7.55
C ILE A 114 -30.21 -22.92 -7.13
N ILE A 115 -30.78 -21.75 -6.83
CA ILE A 115 -32.21 -21.62 -6.47
C ILE A 115 -33.10 -22.12 -7.62
N ASN A 116 -32.78 -21.77 -8.87
CA ASN A 116 -33.56 -22.21 -10.02
C ASN A 116 -33.48 -23.72 -10.26
N ILE A 117 -32.32 -24.36 -10.02
CA ILE A 117 -32.18 -25.82 -10.09
C ILE A 117 -33.01 -26.52 -9.02
N ILE A 118 -33.03 -25.98 -7.79
CA ILE A 118 -33.76 -26.58 -6.66
C ILE A 118 -35.29 -26.47 -6.85
N ILE A 119 -35.78 -25.31 -7.30
CA ILE A 119 -37.22 -25.04 -7.39
C ILE A 119 -37.86 -25.80 -8.57
N SER A 120 -37.14 -25.95 -9.69
CA SER A 120 -37.72 -26.54 -10.90
C SER A 120 -36.70 -27.35 -11.71
N PRO A 121 -36.42 -28.61 -11.33
CA PRO A 121 -35.45 -29.45 -12.03
C PRO A 121 -35.83 -29.76 -13.50
N GLU A 122 -37.12 -29.72 -13.84
CA GLU A 122 -37.63 -29.95 -15.21
C GLU A 122 -37.38 -28.75 -16.16
N LEU A 123 -37.13 -27.56 -15.61
CA LEU A 123 -36.91 -26.31 -16.34
C LEU A 123 -35.49 -26.17 -16.93
N ALA A 124 -34.58 -27.11 -16.63
CA ALA A 124 -33.24 -27.14 -17.22
C ALA A 124 -33.25 -27.27 -18.77
N SER A 125 -34.38 -27.71 -19.34
CA SER A 125 -34.61 -27.79 -20.79
C SER A 125 -35.17 -26.49 -21.41
N ASN A 126 -35.43 -25.46 -20.61
CA ASN A 126 -36.22 -24.31 -21.03
C ASN A 126 -35.33 -23.18 -21.60
N LEU A 127 -35.64 -22.72 -22.81
CA LEU A 127 -34.95 -21.65 -23.54
C LEU A 127 -34.73 -20.39 -22.69
N TYR A 128 -35.63 -20.13 -21.73
CA TYR A 128 -35.57 -19.02 -20.79
C TYR A 128 -34.34 -19.09 -19.85
N ILE A 129 -34.00 -20.27 -19.35
CA ILE A 129 -32.82 -20.46 -18.48
C ILE A 129 -31.53 -20.29 -19.29
N GLN A 130 -31.50 -20.80 -20.53
CA GLN A 130 -30.37 -20.58 -21.43
C GLN A 130 -30.19 -19.09 -21.74
N LEU A 131 -31.27 -18.34 -21.99
CA LEU A 131 -31.21 -16.90 -22.23
C LEU A 131 -30.71 -16.11 -21.02
N ILE A 132 -31.09 -16.50 -19.79
CA ILE A 132 -30.56 -15.88 -18.57
C ILE A 132 -29.06 -16.15 -18.43
N ILE A 133 -28.62 -17.40 -18.65
CA ILE A 133 -27.19 -17.76 -18.57
C ILE A 133 -26.38 -17.03 -19.65
N PHE A 134 -26.86 -17.03 -20.90
CA PHE A 134 -26.23 -16.31 -22.01
C PHE A 134 -26.22 -14.80 -21.78
N GLY A 135 -27.32 -14.22 -21.29
CA GLY A 135 -27.39 -12.80 -20.94
C GLY A 135 -26.42 -12.42 -19.82
N SER A 136 -26.27 -13.29 -18.82
CA SER A 136 -25.31 -13.13 -17.72
C SER A 136 -23.86 -13.22 -18.22
N LEU A 137 -23.55 -14.20 -19.07
CA LEU A 137 -22.24 -14.36 -19.70
C LEU A 137 -21.89 -13.17 -20.60
N ILE A 138 -22.82 -12.70 -21.42
CA ILE A 138 -22.65 -11.50 -22.25
C ILE A 138 -22.43 -10.27 -21.38
N GLY A 139 -23.20 -10.13 -20.29
CA GLY A 139 -23.01 -9.08 -19.29
C GLY A 139 -21.60 -9.10 -18.70
N ILE A 140 -21.09 -10.27 -18.31
CA ILE A 140 -19.71 -10.43 -17.81
C ILE A 140 -18.69 -10.07 -18.90
N ILE A 141 -18.87 -10.56 -20.13
CA ILE A 141 -17.96 -10.31 -21.26
C ILE A 141 -17.89 -8.81 -21.60
N ILE A 142 -18.99 -8.07 -21.49
CA ILE A 142 -19.05 -6.63 -21.76
C ILE A 142 -18.57 -5.80 -20.55
N LEU A 143 -18.96 -6.18 -19.34
CA LEU A 143 -18.60 -5.44 -18.12
C LEU A 143 -17.13 -5.63 -17.74
N THR A 144 -16.50 -6.76 -18.06
CA THR A 144 -15.09 -7.03 -17.76
C THR A 144 -14.13 -6.04 -18.46
N PRO A 145 -14.20 -5.77 -19.77
CA PRO A 145 -13.33 -4.80 -20.42
C PRO A 145 -13.63 -3.36 -20.00
N ILE A 146 -14.90 -2.99 -19.77
CA ILE A 146 -15.27 -1.65 -19.29
C ILE A 146 -14.73 -1.40 -17.88
N SER A 147 -14.89 -2.37 -16.98
CA SER A 147 -14.35 -2.29 -15.61
C SER A 147 -12.83 -2.28 -15.63
N LYS A 148 -12.17 -3.13 -16.45
CA LYS A 148 -10.70 -3.07 -16.64
C LYS A 148 -10.22 -1.72 -17.14
N LYS A 149 -10.89 -1.12 -18.12
CA LYS A 149 -10.54 0.21 -18.65
C LYS A 149 -10.68 1.28 -17.57
N LYS A 150 -11.81 1.31 -16.87
CA LYS A 150 -12.07 2.29 -15.79
C LYS A 150 -11.10 2.12 -14.61
N ILE A 151 -10.73 0.88 -14.29
CA ILE A 151 -9.70 0.58 -13.28
C ILE A 151 -8.32 1.03 -13.76
N SER A 152 -8.00 0.84 -15.04
CA SER A 152 -6.74 1.32 -15.63
C SER A 152 -6.65 2.84 -15.57
N GLU A 153 -7.70 3.56 -15.99
CA GLU A 153 -7.79 5.02 -15.92
C GLU A 153 -7.70 5.52 -14.48
N HIS A 154 -8.32 4.81 -13.52
CA HIS A 154 -8.21 5.19 -12.11
C HIS A 154 -6.79 4.99 -11.58
N LYS A 155 -6.14 3.88 -11.93
CA LYS A 155 -4.73 3.61 -11.57
C LYS A 155 -3.78 4.61 -12.20
N GLU A 156 -4.03 5.02 -13.43
CA GLU A 156 -3.22 6.02 -14.13
C GLU A 156 -3.37 7.40 -13.49
N ASN A 157 -4.59 7.82 -13.17
CA ASN A 157 -4.83 9.06 -12.43
C ASN A 157 -4.23 9.04 -11.01
N GLU A 158 -4.31 7.90 -10.32
CA GLU A 158 -3.70 7.72 -9.00
C GLU A 158 -2.18 7.83 -9.08
N ARG A 159 -1.57 7.21 -10.10
CA ARG A 159 -0.14 7.30 -10.38
C ARG A 159 0.30 8.72 -10.70
N ALA A 160 -0.39 9.41 -11.61
CA ALA A 160 -0.09 10.81 -11.95
C ALA A 160 -0.24 11.73 -10.73
N CYS A 161 -1.24 11.50 -9.87
CA CYS A 161 -1.39 12.25 -8.62
C CYS A 161 -0.23 11.99 -7.65
N LYS A 162 0.22 10.73 -7.55
CA LYS A 162 1.36 10.34 -6.73
C LYS A 162 2.67 10.93 -7.26
N ALA A 163 2.92 10.83 -8.56
CA ALA A 163 4.11 11.40 -9.21
C ALA A 163 4.17 12.91 -9.01
N ARG A 164 3.03 13.61 -9.16
CA ARG A 164 2.92 15.04 -8.87
C ARG A 164 3.19 15.37 -7.40
N LEU A 165 2.63 14.61 -6.47
CA LEU A 165 2.87 14.83 -5.04
C LEU A 165 4.35 14.68 -4.69
N ILE A 166 5.03 13.73 -5.33
CA ILE A 166 6.46 13.51 -5.17
C ILE A 166 7.27 14.65 -5.79
N SER A 167 6.94 15.08 -7.01
CA SER A 167 7.67 16.15 -7.71
C SER A 167 7.55 17.50 -6.99
N GLU A 168 6.44 17.74 -6.30
CA GLU A 168 6.23 18.94 -5.46
C GLU A 168 7.05 18.90 -4.15
N ASN A 169 7.66 17.76 -3.78
CA ASN A 169 8.47 17.60 -2.57
C ASN A 169 9.96 17.29 -2.89
N PRO A 170 10.83 18.31 -2.98
CA PRO A 170 12.23 18.10 -3.39
C PRO A 170 13.04 17.25 -2.41
N LEU A 171 12.72 17.28 -1.11
CA LEU A 171 13.40 16.47 -0.11
C LEU A 171 13.02 14.98 -0.22
N TYR A 172 11.77 14.70 -0.58
CA TYR A 172 11.35 13.34 -0.90
C TYR A 172 12.04 12.81 -2.16
N LEU A 173 12.13 13.65 -3.20
CA LEU A 173 12.81 13.29 -4.44
C LEU A 173 14.30 13.01 -4.21
N GLU A 174 14.97 13.84 -3.41
CA GLU A 174 16.36 13.63 -2.99
C GLU A 174 16.53 12.33 -2.20
N ALA A 175 15.59 12.02 -1.30
CA ALA A 175 15.59 10.76 -0.55
C ALA A 175 15.49 9.55 -1.50
N MET A 176 14.57 9.59 -2.47
CA MET A 176 14.43 8.54 -3.47
C MET A 176 15.68 8.35 -4.32
N GLN A 177 16.28 9.44 -4.80
CA GLN A 177 17.54 9.41 -5.55
C GLN A 177 18.68 8.86 -4.68
N LYS A 178 18.71 9.19 -3.39
CA LYS A 178 19.69 8.61 -2.48
C LYS A 178 19.49 7.10 -2.36
N PHE A 179 18.25 6.63 -2.23
CA PHE A 179 17.96 5.21 -2.08
C PHE A 179 18.39 4.38 -3.29
N THR A 180 18.31 4.90 -4.52
CA THR A 180 18.79 4.17 -5.70
C THR A 180 20.30 3.92 -5.68
N THR A 181 21.07 4.74 -4.96
CA THR A 181 22.53 4.61 -4.84
C THR A 181 22.98 3.66 -3.72
N LEU A 182 22.08 3.24 -2.84
CA LEU A 182 22.43 2.40 -1.68
C LEU A 182 22.82 1.00 -2.15
N SER A 183 24.07 0.61 -1.86
CA SER A 183 24.63 -0.68 -2.32
C SER A 183 24.05 -1.90 -1.60
N TYR A 184 23.46 -1.69 -0.42
CA TYR A 184 22.99 -2.76 0.47
C TYR A 184 21.47 -3.03 0.38
N ILE A 185 20.70 -2.22 -0.35
CA ILE A 185 19.29 -2.52 -0.66
C ILE A 185 19.20 -3.57 -1.78
N SER A 186 18.08 -4.28 -1.85
CA SER A 186 17.90 -5.31 -2.88
C SER A 186 17.80 -4.69 -4.29
N ALA A 187 18.17 -5.44 -5.32
CA ALA A 187 18.03 -5.01 -6.70
C ALA A 187 16.56 -4.74 -7.08
N GLU A 188 15.62 -5.46 -6.47
CA GLU A 188 14.18 -5.26 -6.65
C GLU A 188 13.74 -3.92 -6.07
N GLN A 189 14.15 -3.60 -4.83
CA GLN A 189 13.86 -2.32 -4.19
C GLN A 189 14.47 -1.16 -4.97
N ARG A 190 15.72 -1.30 -5.43
CA ARG A 190 16.38 -0.28 -6.24
C ARG A 190 15.60 0.00 -7.52
N LYS A 191 15.20 -1.06 -8.23
CA LYS A 191 14.42 -0.96 -9.46
C LYS A 191 13.06 -0.30 -9.23
N GLU A 192 12.43 -0.51 -8.08
CA GLU A 192 11.18 0.16 -7.70
C GLU A 192 11.36 1.68 -7.62
N TYR A 193 12.42 2.15 -6.95
CA TYR A 193 12.73 3.59 -6.89
C TYR A 193 13.16 4.17 -8.24
N GLU A 194 13.99 3.46 -9.01
CA GLU A 194 14.39 3.86 -10.36
C GLU A 194 13.18 4.02 -11.26
N SER A 195 12.27 3.04 -11.28
CA SER A 195 11.04 3.09 -12.08
C SER A 195 10.13 4.25 -11.68
N LEU A 196 10.04 4.56 -10.39
CA LEU A 196 9.20 5.67 -9.91
C LEU A 196 9.84 7.03 -10.25
N LEU A 197 11.18 7.14 -10.24
CA LEU A 197 11.89 8.35 -10.69
C LEU A 197 11.73 8.57 -12.20
N GLU A 198 11.86 7.52 -13.01
CA GLU A 198 11.61 7.59 -14.46
C GLU A 198 10.18 8.06 -14.78
N GLU A 199 9.18 7.59 -14.01
CA GLU A 199 7.78 8.01 -14.15
C GLU A 199 7.61 9.50 -13.84
N ILE A 200 8.23 9.99 -12.76
CA ILE A 200 8.20 11.42 -12.40
C ILE A 200 8.87 12.29 -13.47
N GLU A 201 10.02 11.85 -14.00
CA GLU A 201 10.72 12.58 -15.07
C GLU A 201 9.88 12.67 -16.35
N SER A 202 9.19 11.59 -16.71
CA SER A 202 8.26 11.56 -17.85
C SER A 202 7.11 12.54 -17.66
N ASP A 203 6.47 12.54 -16.48
CA ASP A 203 5.34 13.41 -16.17
C ASP A 203 5.73 14.90 -16.19
N ILE A 204 6.96 15.24 -15.76
CA ILE A 204 7.49 16.62 -15.83
C ILE A 204 7.79 17.03 -17.27
N ALA A 205 8.26 16.11 -18.12
CA ALA A 205 8.60 16.39 -19.51
C ALA A 205 7.37 16.65 -20.39
N ASP A 206 6.22 16.08 -20.04
CA ASP A 206 4.96 16.19 -20.78
C ASP A 206 4.04 17.35 -20.29
N SER A 207 4.41 18.03 -19.20
CA SER A 207 3.66 19.17 -18.60
C SER A 207 4.16 20.55 -19.05
#